data_AF-A0A0L8VGL2-F1
#
_entry.id   AF-A0A0L8VGL2-F1
#
_cell.length_a   1.000
_cell.length_b   1.000
_cell.length_c   1.000
_cell.angle_alpha   90.00
_cell.angle_beta   90.00
_cell.angle_gamma   90.00
#
_symmetry.space_group_name_H-M   'P 1'
#
loop_
_entity.id
_entity.type
_entity.pdbx_description
1 polymer ?
#
loop_
_entity_poly.entity_id
_entity_poly.type
_entity_poly.pdbx_seq_one_letter_code
_entity_poly.pdbx_strand_id
1 'polypeptide(L)'
;MSSDALKALLQWGASFGVIVPEELKFLYTDLKGIICVCEKDIDNPSIKIPPEIVISRNLPMKFFGLSESTKNINGWLKLFFAKIKFDRDNDTIVDNVRVNDKFKPYLDALPSRLNSPLVWNPSELKRLSSTNIGNSIHEKFEGIFKEWFELVSSSDMFDLERVADDVQTFHNLDELTYEALYEKILKITELQRPTIWYSFPAFLWSHLIFISRAFPEYVLNRNCPDNSIVLLPIVDLLNHDYR
;
A
#
# COMPACT_ATOMS: atom_id res chain seq x y z
N MET A 1 3.35 -14.37 6.50
CA MET A 1 4.55 -13.55 6.80
C MET A 1 5.39 -14.33 7.81
N SER A 2 6.73 -14.27 7.75
CA SER A 2 7.61 -15.05 8.63
C SER A 2 8.31 -14.18 9.67
N SER A 3 8.76 -14.82 10.76
CA SER A 3 9.65 -14.21 11.76
C SER A 3 10.91 -13.60 11.12
N ASP A 4 11.41 -14.21 10.04
CA ASP A 4 12.60 -13.74 9.33
C ASP A 4 12.38 -12.40 8.63
N ALA A 5 11.21 -12.18 8.02
CA ALA A 5 10.87 -10.90 7.38
C ALA A 5 10.80 -9.76 8.41
N LEU A 6 10.22 -10.02 9.58
CA LEU A 6 10.20 -9.06 10.69
C LEU A 6 11.62 -8.75 11.17
N LYS A 7 12.46 -9.77 11.38
CA LYS A 7 13.84 -9.58 11.81
C LYS A 7 14.63 -8.75 10.79
N ALA A 8 14.49 -9.03 9.50
CA ALA A 8 15.12 -8.27 8.43
C ALA A 8 14.65 -6.81 8.42
N LEU A 9 13.35 -6.55 8.60
CA LEU A 9 12.80 -5.20 8.70
C LEU A 9 13.38 -4.42 9.88
N LEU A 10 13.47 -5.02 11.07
CA LEU A 10 14.01 -4.34 12.26
C LEU A 10 15.51 -4.08 12.13
N GLN A 11 16.27 -5.02 11.56
CA GLN A 11 17.70 -4.84 11.27
C GLN A 11 17.94 -3.73 10.25
N TRP A 12 17.11 -3.68 9.21
CA TRP A 12 17.11 -2.59 8.24
C TRP A 12 16.76 -1.26 8.90
N GLY A 13 15.73 -1.19 9.74
CA GLY A 13 15.41 0.04 10.47
C GLY A 13 16.57 0.52 11.32
N ALA A 14 17.19 -0.40 12.07
CA ALA A 14 18.35 -0.08 12.91
C ALA A 14 19.53 0.45 12.09
N SER A 15 19.78 -0.05 10.88
CA SER A 15 20.86 0.47 10.03
C SER A 15 20.62 1.89 9.50
N PHE A 16 19.37 2.35 9.50
CA PHE A 16 19.01 3.75 9.24
C PHE A 16 18.92 4.61 10.51
N GLY A 17 19.13 4.04 11.70
CA GLY A 17 19.07 4.77 12.97
C GLY A 17 17.68 4.82 13.61
N VAL A 18 16.79 3.88 13.27
CA VAL A 18 15.53 3.70 14.01
C VAL A 18 15.82 3.31 15.45
N ILE A 19 15.15 3.96 16.39
CA ILE A 19 15.26 3.68 17.82
C ILE A 19 13.94 3.10 18.31
N VAL A 20 13.98 1.85 18.74
CA VAL A 20 12.90 1.16 19.46
C VAL A 20 13.39 0.98 20.91
N PRO A 21 12.62 1.42 21.94
CA PRO A 21 12.96 1.16 23.34
C PRO A 21 13.18 -0.34 23.60
N GLU A 22 14.11 -0.70 24.48
CA GLU A 22 14.44 -2.10 24.75
C GLU A 22 13.28 -2.88 25.40
N GLU A 23 12.37 -2.15 26.01
CA GLU A 23 11.15 -2.64 26.64
C GLU A 23 10.08 -3.02 25.61
N LEU A 24 10.17 -2.47 24.40
CA LEU A 24 9.28 -2.78 23.30
C LEU A 24 9.86 -3.86 22.40
N LYS A 25 9.03 -4.84 22.07
CA LYS A 25 9.42 -5.94 21.20
C LYS A 25 8.37 -6.22 20.15
N PHE A 26 8.81 -6.28 18.90
CA PHE A 26 7.97 -6.74 17.82
C PHE A 26 8.05 -8.27 17.71
N LEU A 27 6.89 -8.90 17.60
CA LEU A 27 6.72 -10.35 17.51
C LEU A 27 5.74 -10.68 16.39
N TYR A 28 5.89 -11.84 15.76
CA TYR A 28 4.89 -12.38 14.84
C TYR A 28 3.99 -13.38 15.57
N THR A 29 2.68 -13.31 15.28
CA THR A 29 1.67 -14.28 15.73
C THR A 29 0.82 -14.69 14.55
N ASP A 30 0.35 -15.95 14.53
CA ASP A 30 -0.53 -16.43 13.45
C ASP A 30 -1.90 -15.74 13.45
N LEU A 31 -2.35 -15.26 14.61
CA LEU A 31 -3.67 -14.65 14.76
C LEU A 31 -3.70 -13.16 14.38
N LYS A 32 -2.73 -12.37 14.85
CA LYS A 32 -2.71 -10.91 14.67
C LYS A 32 -1.65 -10.43 13.68
N GLY A 33 -0.84 -11.33 13.12
CA GLY A 33 0.35 -10.95 12.37
C GLY A 33 1.40 -10.35 13.30
N ILE A 34 2.04 -9.27 12.86
CA ILE A 34 3.04 -8.57 13.68
C ILE A 34 2.33 -7.77 14.78
N ILE A 35 2.81 -7.92 16.01
CA ILE A 35 2.41 -7.14 17.17
C ILE A 35 3.63 -6.49 17.82
N CYS A 36 3.42 -5.39 18.53
CA CYS A 36 4.39 -4.82 19.46
C CYS A 36 3.90 -5.07 20.88
N VAL A 37 4.76 -5.60 21.74
CA VAL A 37 4.46 -5.84 23.15
C VAL A 37 5.46 -5.11 24.03
N CYS A 38 5.00 -4.71 25.22
CA CYS A 38 5.86 -4.17 26.26
C CYS A 38 6.27 -5.34 27.17
N GLU A 39 7.55 -5.72 27.16
CA GLU A 39 8.08 -6.80 28.01
C GLU A 39 8.45 -6.32 29.42
N LYS A 40 8.62 -5.00 29.60
CA LYS A 40 8.90 -4.34 30.88
C LYS A 40 8.08 -3.06 31.00
N ASP A 41 7.83 -2.59 32.22
CA ASP A 41 7.17 -1.29 32.42
C ASP A 41 8.05 -0.14 31.91
N ILE A 42 7.44 0.79 31.19
CA ILE A 42 8.10 1.99 30.67
C ILE A 42 7.11 3.16 30.66
N ASP A 43 7.58 4.31 31.13
CA ASP A 43 6.82 5.56 31.06
C ASP A 43 6.98 6.21 29.69
N ASN A 44 5.87 6.51 29.02
CA ASN A 44 5.82 7.23 27.74
C ASN A 44 6.78 6.67 26.67
N PRO A 45 6.66 5.39 26.29
CA PRO A 45 7.54 4.80 25.28
C PRO A 45 7.45 5.57 23.95
N SER A 46 8.61 5.84 23.33
CA SER A 46 8.69 6.52 22.03
C SER A 46 9.54 5.73 21.05
N ILE A 47 8.96 5.42 19.88
CA ILE A 47 9.72 4.90 18.72
C ILE A 47 10.11 6.09 17.85
N LYS A 48 11.38 6.16 17.46
CA LYS A 48 11.90 7.22 16.58
C LYS A 48 12.30 6.63 15.23
N ILE A 49 11.78 7.21 14.16
CA ILE A 49 12.15 6.86 12.79
C ILE A 49 12.80 8.05 12.08
N PRO A 50 13.84 7.82 11.27
CA PRO A 50 14.49 8.86 10.48
C PRO A 50 13.65 9.19 9.22
N PRO A 51 13.68 10.43 8.71
CA PRO A 51 12.89 10.83 7.53
C PRO A 51 13.24 10.02 6.27
N GLU A 52 14.44 9.47 6.19
CA GLU A 52 14.95 8.71 5.05
C GLU A 52 14.16 7.41 4.80
N ILE A 53 13.52 6.84 5.82
CA ILE A 53 12.72 5.61 5.66
C ILE A 53 11.23 5.89 5.45
N VAL A 54 10.81 7.16 5.48
CA VAL A 54 9.41 7.54 5.24
C VAL A 54 9.09 7.43 3.75
N ILE A 55 7.98 6.77 3.42
CA ILE A 55 7.46 6.71 2.06
C ILE A 55 6.39 7.79 1.93
N SER A 56 6.74 8.88 1.24
CA SER A 56 5.91 10.08 1.09
C SER A 56 5.82 10.52 -0.36
N ARG A 57 4.98 11.54 -0.62
CA ARG A 57 4.80 12.17 -1.94
C ARG A 57 6.09 12.66 -2.60
N ASN A 58 7.14 12.93 -1.84
CA ASN A 58 8.44 13.33 -2.40
C ASN A 58 9.04 12.26 -3.33
N LEU A 59 8.79 10.97 -3.07
CA LEU A 59 9.30 9.87 -3.90
C LEU A 59 8.71 9.86 -5.31
N PRO A 60 7.37 9.79 -5.50
CA PRO A 60 6.78 9.88 -6.83
C PRO A 60 7.06 11.22 -7.51
N MET A 61 7.14 12.34 -6.77
CA MET A 61 7.47 13.64 -7.36
C MET A 61 8.85 13.62 -8.03
N LYS A 62 9.86 13.10 -7.33
CA LYS A 62 11.21 12.98 -7.88
C LYS A 62 11.29 11.95 -9.00
N PHE A 63 10.64 10.80 -8.83
CA PHE A 63 10.73 9.71 -9.79
C PHE A 63 9.99 9.99 -11.11
N PHE A 64 8.76 10.51 -11.04
CA PHE A 64 7.93 10.80 -12.20
C PHE A 64 8.06 12.26 -12.70
N GLY A 65 8.87 13.10 -12.04
CA GLY A 65 9.00 14.51 -12.40
C GLY A 65 7.73 15.33 -12.11
N LEU A 66 6.98 14.99 -11.06
CA LEU A 66 5.74 15.68 -10.70
C LEU A 66 6.03 16.99 -9.96
N SER A 67 5.08 17.92 -10.07
CA SER A 67 5.12 19.21 -9.37
C SER A 67 4.26 19.18 -8.11
N GLU A 68 4.45 20.15 -7.22
CA GLU A 68 3.59 20.35 -6.03
C GLU A 68 2.12 20.58 -6.39
N SER A 69 1.82 21.09 -7.60
CA SER A 69 0.46 21.31 -8.08
C SER A 69 -0.15 20.10 -8.80
N THR A 70 0.60 19.00 -8.92
CA THR A 70 0.10 17.77 -9.55
C THR A 70 -1.11 17.26 -8.78
N LYS A 71 -2.24 17.15 -9.48
CA LYS A 71 -3.47 16.59 -8.92
C LYS A 71 -3.27 15.13 -8.56
N ASN A 72 -4.01 14.69 -7.55
CA ASN A 72 -4.03 13.29 -7.09
C ASN A 72 -2.63 12.72 -6.75
N ILE A 73 -1.85 13.47 -5.97
CA ILE A 73 -0.51 13.03 -5.57
C ILE A 73 -0.50 11.71 -4.79
N ASN A 74 -1.56 11.42 -4.02
CA ASN A 74 -1.72 10.15 -3.34
C ASN A 74 -1.90 8.98 -4.32
N GLY A 75 -2.61 9.20 -5.42
CA GLY A 75 -2.70 8.25 -6.52
C GLY A 75 -1.34 7.92 -7.13
N TRP A 76 -0.53 8.95 -7.40
CA TRP A 76 0.85 8.77 -7.85
C TRP A 76 1.74 8.07 -6.82
N LEU A 77 1.54 8.32 -5.53
CA LEU A 77 2.23 7.61 -4.46
C LEU A 77 1.86 6.12 -4.43
N LYS A 78 0.57 5.78 -4.63
CA LYS A 78 0.12 4.39 -4.76
C LYS A 78 0.75 3.71 -5.98
N LEU A 79 0.81 4.38 -7.13
CA LEU A 79 1.47 3.86 -8.34
C LEU A 79 2.97 3.65 -8.13
N PHE A 80 3.66 4.62 -7.53
CA PHE A 80 5.08 4.49 -7.16
C PHE A 80 5.31 3.29 -6.24
N PHE A 81 4.46 3.12 -5.24
CA PHE A 81 4.56 2.02 -4.30
C PHE A 81 4.31 0.65 -4.98
N ALA A 82 3.36 0.58 -5.91
CA ALA A 82 3.15 -0.59 -6.75
C ALA A 82 4.38 -0.89 -7.64
N LYS A 83 5.01 0.15 -8.21
CA LYS A 83 6.26 0.02 -8.98
C LYS A 83 7.36 -0.64 -8.15
N ILE A 84 7.67 -0.09 -6.98
CA ILE A 84 8.79 -0.61 -6.17
C ILE A 84 8.55 -2.04 -5.66
N LYS A 85 7.28 -2.47 -5.60
CA LYS A 85 6.89 -3.84 -5.23
C LYS A 85 6.93 -4.82 -6.40
N PHE A 86 6.40 -4.44 -7.56
CA PHE A 86 6.05 -5.38 -8.62
C PHE A 86 6.87 -5.24 -9.90
N ASP A 87 7.57 -4.11 -10.10
CA ASP A 87 8.49 -3.97 -11.24
C ASP A 87 9.78 -4.77 -10.94
N ARG A 88 9.91 -5.92 -11.61
CA ARG A 88 11.06 -6.83 -11.44
C ARG A 88 12.15 -6.61 -12.46
N ASP A 89 11.80 -5.93 -13.56
CA ASP A 89 12.67 -5.80 -14.73
C ASP A 89 13.41 -4.46 -14.72
N ASN A 90 12.91 -3.47 -13.97
CA ASN A 90 13.46 -2.12 -13.97
C ASN A 90 13.70 -1.59 -12.55
N ASP A 91 14.86 -0.98 -12.35
CA ASP A 91 15.21 -0.30 -11.12
C ASP A 91 14.48 1.04 -11.00
N THR A 92 13.90 1.31 -9.83
CA THR A 92 13.38 2.63 -9.48
C THR A 92 14.50 3.41 -8.79
N ILE A 93 15.08 4.38 -9.47
CA ILE A 93 16.17 5.19 -8.94
C ILE A 93 15.65 6.58 -8.55
N VAL A 94 15.87 6.98 -7.30
CA VAL A 94 15.57 8.33 -6.79
C VAL A 94 16.79 8.82 -6.03
N ASP A 95 17.31 10.01 -6.36
CA ASP A 95 18.51 10.59 -5.75
C ASP A 95 19.72 9.63 -5.72
N ASN A 96 19.96 8.91 -6.83
CA ASN A 96 20.99 7.87 -6.96
C ASN A 96 20.82 6.66 -6.02
N VAL A 97 19.65 6.46 -5.43
CA VAL A 97 19.31 5.30 -4.61
C VAL A 97 18.33 4.40 -5.33
N ARG A 98 18.66 3.10 -5.42
CA ARG A 98 17.76 2.06 -5.91
C ARG A 98 16.68 1.78 -4.86
N VAL A 99 15.51 2.38 -5.05
CA VAL A 99 14.43 2.46 -4.06
C VAL A 99 13.77 1.10 -3.80
N ASN A 100 13.64 0.25 -4.84
CA ASN A 100 13.14 -1.13 -4.68
C ASN A 100 13.97 -1.91 -3.65
N ASP A 101 15.31 -1.79 -3.72
CA ASP A 101 16.21 -2.50 -2.81
C ASP A 101 16.20 -1.87 -1.42
N LYS A 102 16.23 -0.53 -1.37
CA LYS A 102 16.17 0.20 -0.10
C LYS A 102 14.95 -0.20 0.71
N PHE A 103 13.75 -0.27 0.12
CA PHE A 103 12.53 -0.60 0.85
C PHE A 103 12.18 -2.10 0.84
N LYS A 104 13.03 -2.95 0.26
CA LYS A 104 12.76 -4.39 0.16
C LYS A 104 12.40 -5.04 1.50
N PRO A 105 13.13 -4.78 2.62
CA PRO A 105 12.77 -5.37 3.91
C PRO A 105 11.38 -4.97 4.41
N TYR A 106 10.95 -3.74 4.13
CA TYR A 106 9.60 -3.27 4.42
C TYR A 106 8.56 -3.95 3.52
N LEU A 107 8.80 -3.98 2.21
CA LEU A 107 7.90 -4.60 1.22
C LEU A 107 7.72 -6.11 1.42
N ASP A 108 8.74 -6.79 1.94
CA ASP A 108 8.71 -8.22 2.28
C ASP A 108 7.97 -8.49 3.60
N ALA A 109 7.96 -7.50 4.50
CA ALA A 109 7.27 -7.56 5.79
C ALA A 109 5.81 -7.04 5.71
N LEU A 110 5.29 -6.69 4.53
CA LEU A 110 3.87 -6.36 4.34
C LEU A 110 2.99 -7.62 4.38
N PRO A 111 1.70 -7.49 4.71
CA PRO A 111 0.77 -8.61 4.77
C PRO A 111 0.74 -9.41 3.48
N SER A 112 0.81 -10.75 3.60
CA SER A 112 0.68 -11.68 2.47
C SER A 112 -0.76 -11.95 2.07
N ARG A 113 -1.74 -11.51 2.87
CA ARG A 113 -3.19 -11.58 2.60
C ARG A 113 -3.80 -10.24 2.91
N LEU A 114 -4.70 -9.76 2.05
CA LEU A 114 -5.36 -8.48 2.23
C LEU A 114 -6.76 -8.75 2.81
N ASN A 115 -6.95 -8.46 4.09
CA ASN A 115 -8.24 -8.66 4.75
C ASN A 115 -9.18 -7.47 4.50
N SER A 116 -9.54 -7.23 3.23
CA SER A 116 -10.42 -6.14 2.81
C SER A 116 -11.60 -6.65 1.98
N PRO A 117 -12.84 -6.17 2.23
CA PRO A 117 -14.00 -6.50 1.39
C PRO A 117 -13.82 -6.16 -0.10
N LEU A 118 -12.88 -5.28 -0.44
CA LEU A 118 -12.54 -4.91 -1.81
C LEU A 118 -11.83 -6.01 -2.60
N VAL A 119 -11.43 -7.13 -1.97
CA VAL A 119 -10.80 -8.29 -2.63
C VAL A 119 -11.40 -9.64 -2.21
N TRP A 120 -12.49 -9.62 -1.44
CA TRP A 120 -13.15 -10.82 -0.96
C TRP A 120 -13.69 -11.68 -2.10
N ASN A 121 -13.71 -12.99 -1.90
CA ASN A 121 -14.30 -13.89 -2.86
C ASN A 121 -15.84 -13.77 -2.87
N PRO A 122 -16.53 -14.27 -3.91
CA PRO A 122 -17.98 -14.14 -4.03
C PRO A 122 -18.77 -14.68 -2.82
N SER A 123 -18.30 -15.76 -2.19
CA SER A 123 -18.97 -16.36 -1.04
C SER A 123 -18.84 -15.51 0.24
N GLU A 124 -17.72 -14.80 0.38
CA GLU A 124 -17.50 -13.83 1.47
C GLU A 124 -18.35 -12.59 1.26
N LEU A 125 -18.32 -12.00 0.06
CA LEU A 125 -19.08 -10.78 -0.22
C LEU A 125 -20.60 -11.01 -0.14
N LYS A 126 -21.09 -12.18 -0.56
CA LYS A 126 -22.52 -12.54 -0.43
C LYS A 126 -23.04 -12.44 0.99
N ARG A 127 -22.18 -12.55 2.01
CA ARG A 127 -22.58 -12.35 3.43
C ARG A 127 -22.93 -10.90 3.76
N LEU A 128 -22.50 -9.96 2.93
CA LEU A 128 -22.82 -8.53 3.05
C LEU A 128 -23.98 -8.10 2.15
N SER A 129 -24.59 -9.03 1.39
CA SER A 129 -25.75 -8.72 0.55
C SER A 129 -26.88 -8.11 1.37
N SER A 130 -27.53 -7.08 0.83
CA SER A 130 -28.60 -6.32 1.49
C SER A 130 -28.16 -5.53 2.74
N THR A 131 -26.86 -5.24 2.87
CA THR A 131 -26.34 -4.32 3.88
C THR A 131 -25.85 -3.02 3.25
N ASN A 132 -25.84 -1.92 4.01
CA ASN A 132 -25.26 -0.65 3.56
C ASN A 132 -23.77 -0.81 3.19
N ILE A 133 -23.04 -1.67 3.92
CA ILE A 133 -21.63 -1.97 3.64
C ILE A 133 -21.52 -2.64 2.26
N GLY A 134 -22.35 -3.65 1.98
CA GLY A 134 -22.40 -4.33 0.69
C GLY A 134 -22.56 -3.37 -0.48
N ASN A 135 -23.50 -2.42 -0.38
CA ASN A 135 -23.72 -1.42 -1.44
C ASN A 135 -22.51 -0.47 -1.59
N SER A 136 -21.93 -0.02 -0.46
CA SER A 136 -20.80 0.93 -0.50
C SER A 136 -19.49 0.35 -1.05
N ILE A 137 -19.35 -0.99 -1.09
CA ILE A 137 -18.13 -1.64 -1.60
C ILE A 137 -18.00 -1.41 -3.11
N HIS A 138 -19.11 -1.48 -3.83
CA HIS A 138 -19.12 -1.30 -5.29
C HIS A 138 -18.71 0.13 -5.67
N GLU A 139 -19.37 1.14 -5.08
CA GLU A 139 -19.05 2.56 -5.31
C GLU A 139 -17.59 2.89 -4.98
N LYS A 140 -17.07 2.33 -3.87
CA LYS A 140 -15.66 2.48 -3.50
C LYS A 140 -14.74 1.85 -4.53
N PHE A 141 -15.04 0.62 -4.96
CA PHE A 141 -14.26 -0.08 -5.96
C PHE A 141 -14.21 0.69 -7.29
N GLU A 142 -15.36 1.14 -7.78
CA GLU A 142 -15.47 2.00 -8.97
C GLU A 142 -14.63 3.26 -8.85
N GLY A 143 -14.70 3.94 -7.70
CA GLY A 143 -13.90 5.13 -7.42
C GLY A 143 -12.40 4.87 -7.50
N ILE A 144 -11.94 3.72 -6.99
CA ILE A 144 -10.52 3.31 -7.05
C ILE A 144 -10.12 2.95 -8.48
N PHE A 145 -11.00 2.30 -9.23
CA PHE A 145 -10.75 1.92 -10.62
C PHE A 145 -10.67 3.17 -11.52
N LYS A 146 -11.58 4.12 -11.31
CA LYS A 146 -11.54 5.43 -11.96
C LYS A 146 -10.27 6.19 -11.61
N GLU A 147 -9.86 6.22 -10.33
CA GLU A 147 -8.61 6.86 -9.88
C GLU A 147 -7.41 6.31 -10.65
N TRP A 148 -7.30 4.98 -10.76
CA TRP A 148 -6.25 4.31 -11.52
C TRP A 148 -6.30 4.69 -13.01
N PHE A 149 -7.48 4.58 -13.63
CA PHE A 149 -7.66 4.81 -15.06
C PHE A 149 -7.27 6.24 -15.44
N GLU A 150 -7.69 7.24 -14.65
CA GLU A 150 -7.32 8.64 -14.84
C GLU A 150 -5.80 8.83 -14.75
N LEU A 151 -5.12 8.19 -13.81
CA LEU A 151 -3.66 8.30 -13.67
C LEU A 151 -2.93 7.70 -14.87
N VAL A 152 -3.23 6.44 -15.22
CA VAL A 152 -2.52 5.74 -16.31
C VAL A 152 -2.82 6.35 -17.67
N SER A 153 -3.99 6.97 -17.85
CA SER A 153 -4.37 7.67 -19.09
C SER A 153 -3.84 9.10 -19.16
N SER A 154 -3.35 9.67 -18.05
CA SER A 154 -2.88 11.06 -17.99
C SER A 154 -1.44 11.28 -18.45
N SER A 155 -0.71 10.20 -18.77
CA SER A 155 0.72 10.27 -19.09
C SER A 155 1.11 9.23 -20.13
N ASP A 156 1.87 9.67 -21.14
CA ASP A 156 2.43 8.81 -22.20
C ASP A 156 3.48 7.81 -21.68
N MET A 157 3.83 7.89 -20.39
CA MET A 157 4.76 6.95 -19.78
C MET A 157 4.17 5.53 -19.62
N PHE A 158 2.86 5.42 -19.69
CA PHE A 158 2.14 4.16 -19.53
C PHE A 158 1.69 3.65 -20.90
N ASP A 159 2.06 2.41 -21.19
CA ASP A 159 1.60 1.72 -22.39
C ASP A 159 0.23 1.09 -22.09
N LEU A 160 -0.82 1.78 -22.52
CA LEU A 160 -2.20 1.34 -22.29
C LEU A 160 -2.53 0.03 -23.01
N GLU A 161 -1.80 -0.35 -24.06
CA GLU A 161 -2.01 -1.64 -24.72
C GLU A 161 -1.64 -2.80 -23.78
N ARG A 162 -0.65 -2.60 -22.90
CA ARG A 162 -0.24 -3.61 -21.91
C ARG A 162 -1.23 -3.80 -20.76
N VAL A 163 -2.19 -2.90 -20.62
CA VAL A 163 -3.27 -2.96 -19.62
C VAL A 163 -4.65 -2.87 -20.30
N ALA A 164 -4.75 -3.23 -21.58
CA ALA A 164 -5.99 -3.14 -22.36
C ALA A 164 -7.14 -3.93 -21.73
N ASP A 165 -6.86 -5.11 -21.15
CA ASP A 165 -7.85 -5.92 -20.44
C ASP A 165 -8.40 -5.19 -19.19
N ASP A 166 -7.56 -4.49 -18.44
CA ASP A 166 -7.98 -3.69 -17.28
C ASP A 166 -8.83 -2.49 -17.72
N VAL A 167 -8.43 -1.81 -18.81
CA VAL A 167 -9.18 -0.69 -19.40
C VAL A 167 -10.55 -1.13 -19.91
N GLN A 168 -10.62 -2.27 -20.61
CA GLN A 168 -11.89 -2.84 -21.07
C GLN A 168 -12.78 -3.23 -19.88
N THR A 169 -12.18 -3.80 -18.83
CA THR A 169 -12.88 -4.15 -17.59
C THR A 169 -13.45 -2.90 -16.91
N PHE A 170 -12.71 -1.79 -16.90
CA PHE A 170 -13.19 -0.51 -16.37
C PHE A 170 -14.40 0.02 -17.16
N HIS A 171 -14.34 0.00 -18.49
CA HIS A 171 -15.45 0.51 -19.33
C HIS A 171 -16.73 -0.33 -19.25
N ASN A 172 -16.60 -1.63 -18.98
CA ASN A 172 -17.72 -2.56 -18.93
C ASN A 172 -18.03 -3.00 -17.50
N LEU A 173 -17.62 -2.22 -16.48
CA LEU A 173 -17.69 -2.62 -15.08
C LEU A 173 -19.13 -2.96 -14.63
N ASP A 174 -20.10 -2.15 -15.05
CA ASP A 174 -21.53 -2.32 -14.73
C ASP A 174 -22.14 -3.59 -15.35
N GLU A 175 -21.52 -4.14 -16.41
CA GLU A 175 -21.98 -5.33 -17.11
C GLU A 175 -21.39 -6.62 -16.53
N LEU A 176 -20.36 -6.51 -15.68
CA LEU A 176 -19.65 -7.67 -15.14
C LEU A 176 -20.35 -8.23 -13.91
N THR A 177 -20.47 -9.56 -13.86
CA THR A 177 -20.82 -10.24 -12.61
C THR A 177 -19.66 -10.14 -11.62
N TYR A 178 -19.97 -10.19 -10.32
CA TYR A 178 -18.94 -10.16 -9.29
C TYR A 178 -17.96 -11.35 -9.40
N GLU A 179 -18.44 -12.52 -9.83
CA GLU A 179 -17.60 -13.69 -10.08
C GLU A 179 -16.57 -13.42 -11.20
N ALA A 180 -17.00 -12.78 -12.29
CA ALA A 180 -16.11 -12.41 -13.38
C ALA A 180 -15.09 -11.37 -12.94
N LEU A 181 -15.52 -10.36 -12.16
CA LEU A 181 -14.65 -9.35 -11.58
C LEU A 181 -13.61 -9.97 -10.63
N TYR A 182 -14.04 -10.93 -9.80
CA TYR A 182 -13.16 -11.63 -8.88
C TYR A 182 -12.05 -12.38 -9.61
N GLU A 183 -12.39 -13.18 -10.61
CA GLU A 183 -11.40 -13.96 -11.37
C GLU A 183 -10.47 -13.07 -12.20
N LYS A 184 -10.99 -11.98 -12.79
CA LYS A 184 -10.18 -11.05 -13.61
C LYS A 184 -9.23 -10.18 -12.79
N ILE A 185 -9.66 -9.66 -11.64
CA ILE A 185 -8.94 -8.59 -10.92
C ILE A 185 -8.65 -8.97 -9.47
N LEU A 186 -9.69 -9.29 -8.69
CA LEU A 186 -9.59 -9.33 -7.23
C LEU A 186 -8.68 -10.48 -6.75
N LYS A 187 -8.80 -11.64 -7.38
CA LYS A 187 -7.96 -12.81 -7.11
C LYS A 187 -6.49 -12.54 -7.42
N ILE A 188 -6.20 -11.84 -8.53
CA ILE A 188 -4.83 -11.46 -8.90
C ILE A 188 -4.23 -10.51 -7.85
N THR A 189 -5.04 -9.56 -7.39
CA THR A 189 -4.70 -8.61 -6.34
C THR A 189 -4.38 -9.32 -5.02
N GLU A 190 -5.28 -10.20 -4.55
CA GLU A 190 -5.12 -10.94 -3.30
C GLU A 190 -3.91 -11.89 -3.33
N LEU A 191 -3.67 -12.54 -4.47
CA LEU A 191 -2.48 -13.38 -4.67
C LEU A 191 -1.19 -12.58 -4.86
N GLN A 192 -1.28 -11.25 -5.00
CA GLN A 192 -0.16 -10.34 -5.25
C GLN A 192 0.66 -10.72 -6.48
N ARG A 193 -0.04 -11.06 -7.57
CA ARG A 193 0.57 -11.49 -8.84
C ARG A 193 0.12 -10.66 -10.04
N PRO A 194 0.16 -9.31 -9.96
CA PRO A 194 -0.09 -8.51 -11.15
C PRO A 194 0.95 -8.83 -12.23
N THR A 195 0.53 -8.79 -13.48
CA THR A 195 1.41 -9.00 -14.65
C THR A 195 2.33 -7.80 -14.87
N ILE A 196 1.88 -6.60 -14.50
CA ILE A 196 2.60 -5.35 -14.66
C ILE A 196 2.31 -4.40 -13.51
N TRP A 197 3.30 -3.62 -13.09
CA TRP A 197 3.21 -2.83 -11.86
C TRP A 197 2.20 -1.67 -11.92
N TYR A 198 1.84 -1.21 -13.12
CA TYR A 198 0.81 -0.18 -13.33
C TYR A 198 -0.53 -0.77 -13.78
N SER A 199 -0.71 -2.09 -13.69
CA SER A 199 -2.04 -2.72 -13.84
C SER A 199 -2.97 -2.31 -12.71
N PHE A 200 -4.28 -2.45 -12.93
CA PHE A 200 -5.25 -2.15 -11.88
C PHE A 200 -5.08 -3.07 -10.65
N PRO A 201 -4.85 -4.39 -10.76
CA PRO A 201 -4.56 -5.23 -9.60
C PRO A 201 -3.35 -4.77 -8.76
N ALA A 202 -2.29 -4.28 -9.41
CA ALA A 202 -1.12 -3.73 -8.71
C ALA A 202 -1.45 -2.45 -7.95
N PHE A 203 -2.24 -1.57 -8.58
CA PHE A 203 -2.71 -0.33 -7.97
C PHE A 203 -3.66 -0.61 -6.79
N LEU A 204 -4.60 -1.54 -6.95
CA LEU A 204 -5.54 -1.94 -5.91
C LEU A 204 -4.82 -2.53 -4.70
N TRP A 205 -3.81 -3.39 -4.92
CA TRP A 205 -2.95 -3.87 -3.83
C TRP A 205 -2.33 -2.71 -3.05
N SER A 206 -1.73 -1.75 -3.76
CA SER A 206 -1.09 -0.58 -3.16
C SER A 206 -2.11 0.25 -2.38
N HIS A 207 -3.26 0.53 -2.98
CA HIS A 207 -4.36 1.24 -2.35
C HIS A 207 -4.77 0.61 -1.01
N LEU A 208 -4.87 -0.73 -0.95
CA LEU A 208 -5.22 -1.46 0.27
C LEU A 208 -4.14 -1.39 1.35
N ILE A 209 -2.86 -1.35 0.96
CA ILE A 209 -1.77 -1.08 1.91
C ILE A 209 -1.93 0.33 2.50
N PHE A 210 -2.18 1.35 1.67
CA PHE A 210 -2.34 2.72 2.16
C PHE A 210 -3.58 2.89 3.04
N ILE A 211 -4.73 2.29 2.72
CA ILE A 211 -5.92 2.34 3.58
C ILE A 211 -5.63 1.76 4.97
N SER A 212 -4.83 0.71 5.06
CA SER A 212 -4.60 0.01 6.33
C SER A 212 -3.46 0.58 7.16
N ARG A 213 -2.51 1.31 6.55
CA ARG A 213 -1.22 1.65 7.19
C ARG A 213 -0.79 3.11 7.07
N ALA A 214 -1.49 3.90 6.25
CA ALA A 214 -1.06 5.27 6.02
C ALA A 214 -1.40 6.20 7.19
N PHE A 215 -0.52 7.17 7.38
CA PHE A 215 -0.71 8.29 8.29
C PHE A 215 -0.91 9.57 7.48
N PRO A 216 -1.63 10.57 8.01
CA PRO A 216 -1.64 11.89 7.41
C PRO A 216 -0.22 12.49 7.40
N GLU A 217 0.22 13.06 6.28
CA GLU A 217 1.57 13.62 6.15
C GLU A 217 1.82 14.81 7.10
N TYR A 218 0.77 15.53 7.50
CA TYR A 218 0.88 16.71 8.37
C TYR A 218 1.50 16.40 9.74
N VAL A 219 1.50 15.12 10.17
CA VAL A 219 2.16 14.70 11.41
C VAL A 219 3.69 14.83 11.33
N LEU A 220 4.24 14.84 10.10
CA LEU A 220 5.66 15.04 9.82
C LEU A 220 5.94 16.42 9.23
N ASN A 221 5.09 16.89 8.31
CA ASN A 221 5.27 18.15 7.60
C ASN A 221 3.98 18.95 7.60
N ARG A 222 3.87 19.95 8.49
CA ARG A 222 2.67 20.80 8.62
C ARG A 222 2.35 21.63 7.37
N ASN A 223 3.27 21.75 6.42
CA ASN A 223 3.09 22.52 5.19
C ASN A 223 2.69 21.63 3.99
N CYS A 224 2.41 20.34 4.19
CA CYS A 224 1.89 19.48 3.13
C CYS A 224 0.41 19.80 2.83
N PRO A 225 -0.10 19.45 1.64
CA PRO A 225 -1.54 19.46 1.38
C PRO A 225 -2.30 18.60 2.39
N ASP A 226 -3.48 19.06 2.82
CA ASP A 226 -4.27 18.48 3.93
C ASP A 226 -4.58 16.98 3.77
N ASN A 227 -4.74 16.52 2.53
CA ASN A 227 -5.07 15.13 2.23
C ASN A 227 -3.85 14.25 1.95
N SER A 228 -2.62 14.77 2.08
CA SER A 228 -1.40 14.01 1.80
C SER A 228 -1.22 12.88 2.81
N ILE A 229 -0.76 11.73 2.33
CA ILE A 229 -0.55 10.53 3.14
C ILE A 229 0.89 10.03 3.04
N VAL A 230 1.33 9.34 4.08
CA VAL A 230 2.67 8.71 4.16
C VAL A 230 2.59 7.32 4.77
N LEU A 231 3.56 6.47 4.46
CA LEU A 231 3.82 5.25 5.25
C LEU A 231 5.01 5.50 6.16
N LEU A 232 4.90 5.00 7.39
CA LEU A 232 5.91 5.10 8.44
C LEU A 232 6.38 3.68 8.78
N PRO A 233 7.36 3.11 8.04
CA PRO A 233 7.84 1.77 8.32
C PRO A 233 8.21 1.59 9.80
N ILE A 234 7.93 0.40 10.35
CA ILE A 234 8.10 0.02 11.77
C ILE A 234 7.03 0.62 12.69
N VAL A 235 6.70 1.91 12.55
CA VAL A 235 5.61 2.52 13.31
C VAL A 235 4.25 1.95 12.88
N ASP A 236 4.07 1.71 11.59
CA ASP A 236 2.87 1.10 11.00
C ASP A 236 2.68 -0.40 11.33
N LEU A 237 3.57 -0.99 12.13
CA LEU A 237 3.43 -2.34 12.69
C LEU A 237 2.64 -2.34 14.02
N LEU A 238 2.43 -1.16 14.62
CA LEU A 238 1.62 -1.02 15.82
C LEU A 238 0.16 -1.34 15.48
N ASN A 239 -0.49 -2.10 16.37
CA ASN A 239 -1.89 -2.46 16.20
C ASN A 239 -2.78 -1.47 16.96
N HIS A 240 -3.99 -1.28 16.45
CA HIS A 240 -5.02 -0.53 17.17
C HIS A 240 -5.47 -1.31 18.42
N ASP A 241 -5.57 -0.63 19.56
CA ASP A 241 -6.29 -1.10 20.75
C ASP A 241 -7.32 -0.04 21.14
N TYR A 242 -8.54 -0.46 21.47
CA TYR A 242 -9.66 0.42 21.86
C TYR A 242 -9.80 0.57 23.37
N ARG A 243 -8.87 -0.02 24.15
CA ARG A 243 -8.88 0.05 25.60
C ARG A 243 -8.64 1.45 26.13
#